data_AF-A5C3M4-F1
#
_entry.id   AF-A5C3M4-F1
#
_cell.length_a   1.000
_cell.length_b   1.000
_cell.length_c   1.000
_cell.angle_alpha   90.00
_cell.angle_beta   90.00
_cell.angle_gamma   90.00
#
_symmetry.space_group_name_H-M   'P 1'
#
loop_
_entity.id
_entity.type
_entity.pdbx_description
1 polymer ?
#
loop_
_entity_poly.entity_id
_entity_poly.type
_entity_poly.pdbx_seq_one_letter_code
_entity_poly.pdbx_strand_id
1 'polypeptide(L)'
;MGLCNEGILQCEGIRESGGWLQRVLRWGGWAGGQKRKEKGLICKLDIEKAYDSINWKFLLKTLHKMGFGPRWVGWMWSCISTAKFSVLVNGVPAGFFPSSKGLRQGDPLSPYLFVLGMEVLDALLRRAVAGGYLSGCSIKGDRRHNLKISHLFFADDTIVFCEANKEHLTHLSWILLWFEAASGLRINLDKSEIIPVGVVEEIEEMAMELGCRVGSLPSHYLGLPLGAPHKASSV
;
A
#
# COMPACT_ATOMS: atom_id res chain seq x y z
N MET A 1 15.10 -15.75 2.99
CA MET A 1 13.88 -16.31 2.37
C MET A 1 12.98 -15.11 2.10
N GLY A 2 13.14 -14.48 0.92
CA GLY A 2 12.39 -13.28 0.56
C GLY A 2 10.99 -13.69 0.11
N LEU A 3 9.97 -13.33 0.88
CA LEU A 3 8.59 -13.47 0.46
C LEU A 3 8.25 -12.27 -0.42
N CYS A 4 8.60 -12.37 -1.70
CA CYS A 4 7.93 -11.57 -2.73
C CYS A 4 6.60 -12.28 -3.05
N ASN A 5 5.67 -12.28 -2.08
CA ASN A 5 4.31 -12.75 -2.29
C ASN A 5 3.57 -11.62 -3.00
N GLU A 6 3.25 -11.79 -4.29
CA GLU A 6 2.29 -11.13 -5.22
C GLU A 6 1.64 -9.75 -4.91
N GLY A 7 2.08 -8.99 -3.90
CA GLY A 7 1.44 -7.80 -3.35
C GLY A 7 2.30 -7.01 -2.34
N ILE A 8 3.27 -7.64 -1.67
CA ILE A 8 4.23 -6.94 -0.80
C ILE A 8 5.62 -6.94 -1.45
N LEU A 9 6.11 -5.75 -1.82
CA LEU A 9 7.48 -5.57 -2.30
C LEU A 9 8.39 -5.29 -1.09
N GLN A 10 9.19 -6.28 -0.68
CA GLN A 10 10.25 -6.06 0.31
C GLN A 10 11.42 -5.27 -0.31
N CYS A 11 11.98 -4.33 0.46
CA CYS A 11 12.98 -3.34 0.07
C CYS A 11 14.24 -3.87 -0.63
N GLU A 12 14.60 -5.15 -0.47
CA GLU A 12 15.80 -5.70 -1.14
C GLU A 12 15.60 -5.97 -2.63
N GLY A 13 14.35 -5.97 -3.11
CA GLY A 13 14.03 -6.30 -4.50
C GLY A 13 14.06 -5.14 -5.50
N ILE A 14 14.06 -3.87 -5.08
CA ILE A 14 13.77 -2.73 -5.99
C ILE A 14 14.72 -2.68 -7.20
N ARG A 15 15.99 -3.06 -7.03
CA ARG A 15 17.01 -2.96 -8.09
C ARG A 15 16.86 -4.05 -9.17
N GLU A 16 16.34 -5.22 -8.83
CA GLU A 16 15.99 -6.29 -9.80
C GLU A 16 14.51 -6.22 -10.23
N SER A 17 13.64 -5.62 -9.41
CA SER A 17 12.21 -5.45 -9.65
C SER A 17 11.88 -4.27 -10.56
N GLY A 18 12.83 -3.36 -10.83
CA GLY A 18 12.58 -2.16 -11.64
C GLY A 18 11.96 -2.45 -13.00
N GLY A 19 12.34 -3.56 -13.66
CA GLY A 19 11.75 -3.97 -14.94
C GLY A 19 10.35 -4.59 -14.82
N TRP A 20 10.01 -5.18 -13.67
CA TRP A 20 8.67 -5.72 -13.40
C TRP A 20 7.74 -4.61 -12.92
N LEU A 21 8.16 -3.79 -11.96
CA LEU A 21 7.42 -2.61 -11.52
C LEU A 21 7.16 -1.70 -12.72
N GLN A 22 8.16 -1.35 -13.54
CA GLN A 22 7.90 -0.65 -14.79
C GLN A 22 6.98 -1.41 -15.75
N ARG A 23 6.86 -2.75 -15.73
CA ARG A 23 5.87 -3.49 -16.54
C ARG A 23 4.44 -3.35 -15.96
N VAL A 24 4.30 -3.37 -14.64
CA VAL A 24 3.05 -3.05 -13.93
C VAL A 24 2.65 -1.59 -14.18
N LEU A 25 3.60 -0.67 -14.06
CA LEU A 25 3.43 0.77 -14.28
C LEU A 25 3.33 1.13 -15.78
N ARG A 26 3.84 0.27 -16.69
CA ARG A 26 3.58 0.25 -18.15
C ARG A 26 2.24 -0.43 -18.43
N TRP A 27 1.20 -0.03 -17.72
CA TRP A 27 -0.20 -0.30 -18.02
C TRP A 27 -0.63 0.21 -19.44
N GLY A 28 0.31 0.46 -20.35
CA GLY A 28 0.14 0.77 -21.78
C GLY A 28 -0.16 -0.46 -22.66
N GLY A 29 -0.68 -1.56 -22.10
CA GLY A 29 -1.41 -2.57 -22.86
C GLY A 29 -2.81 -2.13 -23.32
N TRP A 30 -3.15 -0.86 -23.05
CA TRP A 30 -4.39 -0.17 -23.43
C TRP A 30 -4.22 0.76 -24.62
N ALA A 31 -2.98 1.12 -24.96
CA ALA A 31 -2.64 2.05 -26.05
C ALA A 31 -2.21 1.34 -27.34
N GLY A 32 -2.11 0.01 -27.34
CA GLY A 32 -1.86 -0.81 -28.53
C GLY A 32 -3.16 -1.42 -29.02
N GLY A 33 -3.53 -1.12 -30.27
CA GLY A 33 -4.83 -1.45 -30.86
C GLY A 33 -5.33 -2.88 -30.64
N GLN A 34 -6.67 -2.96 -30.62
CA GLN A 34 -7.56 -4.14 -30.68
C GLN A 34 -8.13 -4.68 -29.35
N LYS A 35 -9.31 -4.11 -28.98
CA LYS A 35 -10.54 -4.80 -28.52
C LYS A 35 -10.69 -5.36 -27.08
N ARG A 36 -10.39 -4.56 -26.05
CA ARG A 36 -11.21 -4.56 -24.82
C ARG A 36 -11.20 -3.19 -24.15
N LYS A 37 -12.38 -2.59 -23.93
CA LYS A 37 -12.62 -1.29 -23.27
C LYS A 37 -12.82 -1.48 -21.75
N GLU A 38 -11.85 -2.03 -21.04
CA GLU A 38 -11.88 -2.16 -19.57
C GLU A 38 -11.38 -0.84 -18.95
N LYS A 39 -12.30 -0.11 -18.34
CA LYS A 39 -12.00 1.15 -17.65
C LYS A 39 -11.34 0.81 -16.32
N GLY A 40 -10.19 1.40 -16.00
CA GLY A 40 -9.41 1.07 -14.79
C GLY A 40 -9.21 2.24 -13.85
N LEU A 41 -8.89 1.93 -12.60
CA LEU A 41 -8.55 2.91 -11.58
C LEU A 41 -7.26 2.49 -10.86
N ILE A 42 -6.42 3.48 -10.59
CA ILE A 42 -5.29 3.37 -9.68
C ILE A 42 -5.62 4.22 -8.46
N CYS A 43 -5.76 3.60 -7.30
CA CYS A 43 -5.95 4.27 -6.03
C CYS A 43 -4.59 4.36 -5.32
N LYS A 44 -3.97 5.53 -5.31
CA LYS A 44 -2.77 5.81 -4.53
C LYS A 44 -3.21 6.24 -3.14
N LEU A 45 -2.87 5.47 -2.13
CA LEU A 45 -3.25 5.70 -0.75
C LEU A 45 -2.03 6.17 0.05
N ASP A 46 -2.19 7.25 0.79
CA ASP A 46 -1.19 7.80 1.72
C ASP A 46 -1.60 7.43 3.15
N ILE A 47 -0.69 6.85 3.94
CA ILE A 47 -0.96 6.47 5.33
C ILE A 47 -0.37 7.53 6.26
N GLU A 48 -1.19 8.13 7.12
CA GLU A 48 -0.76 9.16 8.06
C GLU A 48 0.23 8.61 9.09
N LYS A 49 1.47 9.11 9.00
CA LYS A 49 2.56 8.83 9.96
C LYS A 49 2.67 7.34 10.27
N ALA A 50 2.72 6.51 9.24
CA ALA A 50 2.45 5.08 9.35
C ALA A 50 3.26 4.36 10.43
N TYR A 51 4.56 4.64 10.51
CA TYR A 51 5.40 4.09 11.58
C TYR A 51 4.95 4.59 12.95
N ASP A 52 4.62 5.86 13.12
CA ASP A 52 4.28 6.43 14.43
C ASP A 52 2.86 6.05 14.90
N SER A 53 1.99 5.61 13.98
CA SER A 53 0.55 5.45 14.26
C SER A 53 0.10 4.01 14.51
N ILE A 54 0.87 2.98 14.10
CA ILE A 54 0.44 1.58 14.23
C ILE A 54 0.18 1.15 15.68
N ASN A 55 -0.96 0.52 15.91
CA ASN A 55 -1.39 0.05 17.23
C ASN A 55 -0.62 -1.22 17.64
N TRP A 56 0.02 -1.21 18.81
CA TRP A 56 0.78 -2.36 19.30
C TRP A 56 -0.07 -3.59 19.58
N LYS A 57 -1.29 -3.42 20.12
CA LYS A 57 -2.17 -4.56 20.39
C LYS A 57 -2.59 -5.24 19.10
N PHE A 58 -2.86 -4.47 18.06
CA PHE A 58 -3.09 -4.98 16.72
C PHE A 58 -1.88 -5.78 16.22
N LEU A 59 -0.69 -5.17 16.23
CA LEU A 59 0.54 -5.80 15.74
C LEU A 59 0.83 -7.12 16.48
N LEU A 60 0.77 -7.14 17.81
CA LEU A 60 1.00 -8.35 18.60
C LEU A 60 -0.04 -9.44 18.31
N LYS A 61 -1.32 -9.07 18.11
CA LYS A 61 -2.35 -10.02 17.69
C LYS A 61 -2.06 -10.59 16.29
N THR A 62 -1.60 -9.77 15.36
CA THR A 62 -1.18 -10.19 14.02
C THR A 62 -0.04 -11.21 14.10
N LEU A 63 1.01 -10.92 14.86
CA LEU A 63 2.12 -11.85 15.10
C LEU A 63 1.62 -13.17 15.69
N HIS A 64 0.76 -13.12 16.71
CA HIS A 64 0.19 -14.33 17.29
C HIS A 64 -0.62 -15.14 16.28
N LYS A 65 -1.40 -14.48 15.40
CA LYS A 65 -2.19 -15.13 14.35
C LYS A 65 -1.34 -15.73 13.24
N MET A 66 -0.17 -15.16 12.96
CA MET A 66 0.83 -15.72 12.04
C MET A 66 1.60 -16.92 12.62
N GLY A 67 1.35 -17.29 13.88
CA GLY A 67 1.96 -18.46 14.52
C GLY A 67 3.27 -18.19 15.25
N PHE A 68 3.64 -16.92 15.46
CA PHE A 68 4.80 -16.59 16.29
C PHE A 68 4.55 -17.00 17.75
N GLY A 69 5.49 -17.76 18.32
CA GLY A 69 5.36 -18.29 19.67
C GLY A 69 5.36 -17.19 20.75
N PRO A 70 4.77 -17.45 21.95
CA PRO A 70 4.62 -16.44 23.01
C PRO A 70 5.93 -15.77 23.44
N ARG A 71 7.03 -16.53 23.44
CA ARG A 71 8.37 -16.00 23.75
C ARG A 71 8.81 -14.93 22.75
N TRP A 72 8.62 -15.18 21.47
CA TRP A 72 9.00 -14.26 20.41
C TRP A 72 8.12 -13.00 20.42
N VAL A 73 6.81 -13.17 20.60
CA VAL A 73 5.86 -12.05 20.78
C VAL A 73 6.24 -11.21 22.01
N GLY A 74 6.66 -11.85 23.10
CA GLY A 74 7.17 -11.17 24.30
C GLY A 74 8.41 -10.32 24.03
N TRP A 75 9.37 -10.84 23.26
CA TRP A 75 10.55 -10.06 22.85
C TRP A 75 10.17 -8.85 22.00
N MET A 76 9.28 -9.02 21.02
CA MET A 76 8.82 -7.90 20.20
C MET A 76 8.09 -6.84 21.04
N TRP A 77 7.27 -7.28 22.01
CA TRP A 77 6.65 -6.37 22.97
C TRP A 77 7.70 -5.57 23.76
N SER A 78 8.75 -6.22 24.25
CA SER A 78 9.84 -5.53 24.95
C SER A 78 10.57 -4.54 24.05
N CYS A 79 10.80 -4.86 22.77
CA CYS A 79 11.43 -3.95 21.80
C CYS A 79 10.60 -2.69 21.57
N ILE A 80 9.28 -2.82 21.38
CA ILE A 80 8.43 -1.68 20.99
C ILE A 80 7.95 -0.85 22.18
N SER A 81 7.70 -1.46 23.35
CA SER A 81 7.06 -0.78 24.49
C SER A 81 8.03 -0.02 25.40
N THR A 82 9.34 -0.27 25.29
CA THR A 82 10.35 0.33 26.16
C THR A 82 10.89 1.67 25.63
N ALA A 83 10.56 2.03 24.39
CA ALA A 83 10.99 3.28 23.78
C ALA A 83 10.40 4.51 24.52
N LYS A 84 11.27 5.49 24.81
CA LYS A 84 10.92 6.79 25.38
C LYS A 84 11.39 7.91 24.46
N PHE A 85 10.63 8.99 24.46
CA PHE A 85 10.88 10.17 23.63
C PHE A 85 11.13 11.39 24.54
N SER A 86 11.93 12.34 24.06
CA SER A 86 12.17 13.63 24.71
C SER A 86 11.88 14.76 23.74
N VAL A 87 11.40 15.90 24.24
CA VAL A 87 11.22 17.10 23.39
C VAL A 87 12.49 17.94 23.49
N LEU A 88 12.99 18.46 22.36
CA LEU A 88 14.08 19.43 22.39
C LEU A 88 13.51 20.82 22.69
N VAL A 89 13.91 21.41 23.81
CA VAL A 89 13.60 22.80 24.18
C VAL A 89 14.91 23.59 24.09
N ASN A 90 14.97 24.57 23.19
CA ASN A 90 16.19 25.33 22.88
C ASN A 90 17.39 24.44 22.51
N GLY A 91 17.13 23.33 21.80
CA GLY A 91 18.17 22.37 21.39
C GLY A 91 18.61 21.39 22.48
N VAL A 92 18.09 21.50 23.70
CA VAL A 92 18.40 20.58 24.81
C VAL A 92 17.24 19.60 25.04
N PRO A 93 17.49 18.29 25.17
CA PRO A 93 16.45 17.33 25.54
C PRO A 93 15.82 17.67 26.90
N ALA A 94 14.50 17.83 26.91
CA ALA A 94 13.72 18.14 28.09
C ALA A 94 12.64 17.07 28.31
N GLY A 95 12.75 16.38 29.45
CA GLY A 95 11.80 15.36 29.89
C GLY A 95 11.85 14.06 29.07
N PHE A 96 11.20 13.03 29.60
CA PHE A 96 10.96 11.77 28.89
C PHE A 96 9.49 11.38 29.01
N PHE A 97 8.89 10.98 27.90
CA PHE A 97 7.55 10.42 27.86
C PHE A 97 7.55 9.09 27.09
N PRO A 98 6.79 8.09 27.57
CA PRO A 98 6.65 6.82 26.86
C PRO A 98 5.77 6.98 25.62
N SER A 99 5.91 6.08 24.65
CA SER A 99 4.87 5.89 23.63
C SER A 99 3.86 4.83 24.05
N SER A 100 2.69 4.87 23.41
CA SER A 100 1.62 3.86 23.54
C SER A 100 1.31 3.14 22.22
N LYS A 101 1.96 3.57 21.13
CA LYS A 101 1.79 3.03 19.76
C LYS A 101 3.01 3.40 18.89
N GLY A 102 3.04 2.88 17.68
CA GLY A 102 4.06 3.21 16.70
C GLY A 102 5.36 2.41 16.83
N LEU A 103 6.12 2.38 15.75
CA LEU A 103 7.39 1.70 15.59
C LEU A 103 8.48 2.76 15.44
N ARG A 104 9.61 2.55 16.11
CA ARG A 104 10.68 3.53 16.12
C ARG A 104 11.37 3.59 14.75
N GLN A 105 11.33 4.74 14.10
CA GLN A 105 12.11 4.96 12.88
C GLN A 105 13.62 4.87 13.19
N GLY A 106 14.37 4.19 12.31
CA GLY A 106 15.78 3.89 12.50
C GLY A 106 16.09 2.66 13.37
N ASP A 107 15.07 2.01 13.96
CA ASP A 107 15.22 0.67 14.54
C ASP A 107 15.24 -0.37 13.41
N PRO A 108 16.25 -1.26 13.33
CA PRO A 108 16.32 -2.28 12.31
C PRO A 108 15.13 -3.26 12.27
N LEU A 109 14.38 -3.42 13.37
CA LEU A 109 13.21 -4.30 13.41
C LEU A 109 11.93 -3.63 12.89
N SER A 110 11.82 -2.32 13.02
CA SER A 110 10.59 -1.57 12.70
C SER A 110 10.07 -1.81 11.28
N PRO A 111 10.90 -1.80 10.22
CA PRO A 111 10.40 -2.05 8.86
C PRO A 111 9.75 -3.44 8.70
N TYR A 112 10.33 -4.47 9.32
CA TYR A 112 9.79 -5.83 9.24
C TYR A 112 8.47 -5.96 10.01
N LEU A 113 8.41 -5.37 11.21
CA LEU A 113 7.19 -5.34 12.00
C LEU A 113 6.07 -4.59 11.29
N PHE A 114 6.40 -3.49 10.62
CA PHE A 114 5.43 -2.73 9.83
C PHE A 114 4.87 -3.57 8.67
N VAL A 115 5.73 -4.25 7.92
CA VAL A 115 5.31 -5.18 6.84
C VAL A 115 4.38 -6.28 7.35
N LEU A 116 4.70 -6.88 8.52
CA LEU A 116 3.82 -7.89 9.13
C LEU A 116 2.46 -7.31 9.53
N GLY A 117 2.40 -6.04 9.95
CA GLY A 117 1.14 -5.33 10.17
C GLY A 117 0.34 -5.13 8.86
N MET A 118 1.03 -4.76 7.78
CA MET A 118 0.43 -4.54 6.46
C MET A 118 -0.06 -5.82 5.78
N GLU A 119 0.47 -6.99 6.13
CA GLU A 119 -0.05 -8.29 5.65
C GLU A 119 -1.55 -8.47 5.97
N VAL A 120 -2.06 -7.82 7.01
CA VAL A 120 -3.52 -7.84 7.29
C VAL A 120 -4.31 -7.13 6.19
N LEU A 121 -3.83 -5.97 5.72
CA LEU A 121 -4.47 -5.26 4.61
C LEU A 121 -4.35 -6.05 3.31
N ASP A 122 -3.17 -6.63 3.04
CA ASP A 122 -2.95 -7.57 1.93
C ASP A 122 -3.98 -8.71 1.94
N ALA A 123 -4.13 -9.38 3.09
CA ALA A 123 -5.06 -10.49 3.25
C ALA A 123 -6.53 -10.06 3.05
N LEU A 124 -6.92 -8.86 3.53
CA LEU A 124 -8.25 -8.31 3.31
C LEU A 124 -8.52 -8.05 1.82
N LEU A 125 -7.58 -7.42 1.12
CA LEU A 125 -7.70 -7.15 -0.32
C LEU A 125 -7.71 -8.44 -1.15
N ARG A 126 -6.83 -9.41 -0.85
CA ARG A 126 -6.84 -10.72 -1.53
C ARG A 126 -8.17 -11.44 -1.34
N ARG A 127 -8.75 -11.40 -0.15
CA ARG A 127 -10.07 -11.98 0.12
C ARG A 127 -11.19 -11.26 -0.62
N ALA A 128 -11.14 -9.93 -0.70
CA ALA A 128 -12.11 -9.16 -1.45
C ALA A 128 -12.05 -9.49 -2.95
N VAL A 129 -10.85 -9.66 -3.50
CA VAL A 129 -10.64 -10.11 -4.89
C VAL A 129 -11.14 -11.53 -5.11
N ALA A 130 -10.81 -12.46 -4.21
CA ALA A 130 -11.30 -13.84 -4.30
C ALA A 130 -12.83 -13.94 -4.20
N GLY A 131 -13.45 -13.05 -3.42
CA GLY A 131 -14.90 -12.94 -3.29
C GLY A 131 -15.60 -12.17 -4.41
N GLY A 132 -14.85 -11.59 -5.36
CA GLY A 132 -15.40 -10.79 -6.47
C GLY A 132 -15.85 -9.38 -6.07
N TYR A 133 -15.53 -8.91 -4.86
CA TYR A 133 -15.83 -7.56 -4.39
C TYR A 133 -14.85 -6.51 -4.92
N LEU A 134 -13.65 -6.95 -5.30
CA LEU A 134 -12.64 -6.15 -6.00
C LEU A 134 -12.13 -6.92 -7.21
N SER A 135 -11.71 -6.19 -8.23
CA SER A 135 -11.12 -6.77 -9.44
C SER A 135 -9.70 -6.24 -9.62
N GLY A 136 -8.68 -7.09 -9.47
CA GLY A 136 -7.31 -6.69 -9.81
C GLY A 136 -7.12 -6.42 -11.30
N CYS A 137 -6.00 -5.78 -11.65
CA CYS A 137 -5.58 -5.62 -13.03
C CYS A 137 -4.87 -6.88 -13.55
N SER A 138 -5.08 -7.22 -14.83
CA SER A 138 -4.36 -8.32 -15.49
C SER A 138 -3.23 -7.77 -16.34
N ILE A 139 -2.01 -8.18 -16.04
CA ILE A 139 -0.82 -7.85 -16.85
C ILE A 139 -0.55 -9.03 -17.76
N LYS A 140 -0.64 -8.77 -19.07
CA LYS A 140 -0.21 -9.73 -20.09
C LYS A 140 1.31 -9.88 -20.03
N GLY A 141 1.78 -11.02 -19.53
CA GLY A 141 3.18 -11.44 -19.66
C GLY A 141 3.49 -11.94 -21.07
N ASP A 142 4.77 -12.26 -21.32
CA ASP A 142 5.16 -12.89 -22.59
C ASP A 142 4.67 -14.35 -22.61
N ARG A 143 3.65 -14.61 -23.42
CA ARG A 143 3.15 -15.88 -23.94
C ARG A 143 2.58 -16.96 -23.00
N ARG A 144 2.73 -16.97 -21.66
CA ARG A 144 2.11 -18.05 -20.83
C ARG A 144 1.53 -17.71 -19.44
N HIS A 145 1.75 -16.52 -18.88
CA HIS A 145 1.17 -16.16 -17.57
C HIS A 145 0.57 -14.75 -17.60
N ASN A 146 -0.74 -14.66 -17.37
CA ASN A 146 -1.39 -13.40 -17.01
C ASN A 146 -1.24 -13.23 -15.50
N LEU A 147 -0.52 -12.19 -15.08
CA LEU A 147 -0.37 -11.88 -13.66
C LEU A 147 -1.52 -10.97 -13.24
N LYS A 148 -2.31 -11.39 -12.24
CA LYS A 148 -3.35 -10.56 -11.65
C LYS A 148 -2.77 -9.81 -10.46
N ILE A 149 -2.72 -8.48 -10.54
CA ILE A 149 -2.26 -7.62 -9.45
C ILE A 149 -3.42 -6.75 -9.00
N SER A 150 -3.75 -6.80 -7.72
CA SER A 150 -4.77 -5.94 -7.14
C SER A 150 -4.20 -4.83 -6.26
N HIS A 151 -2.98 -4.98 -5.74
CA HIS A 151 -2.36 -3.99 -4.89
C HIS A 151 -0.84 -4.14 -4.87
N LEU A 152 -0.16 -3.07 -4.48
CA LEU A 152 1.27 -3.00 -4.22
C LEU A 152 1.49 -2.22 -2.93
N PHE A 153 2.25 -2.82 -2.02
CA PHE A 153 2.70 -2.16 -0.80
C PHE A 153 4.21 -1.94 -0.85
N PHE A 154 4.61 -0.72 -0.51
CA PHE A 154 5.99 -0.39 -0.18
C PHE A 154 6.02 0.47 1.07
N ALA A 155 6.25 -0.16 2.23
CA ALA A 155 6.03 0.49 3.52
C ALA A 155 4.66 1.22 3.53
N ASP A 156 4.64 2.53 3.74
CA ASP A 156 3.46 3.38 3.78
C ASP A 156 2.90 3.78 2.40
N ASP A 157 3.69 3.63 1.32
CA ASP A 157 3.25 3.89 -0.04
C ASP A 157 2.40 2.72 -0.57
N THR A 158 1.09 2.92 -0.62
CA THR A 158 0.11 1.90 -1.03
C THR A 158 -0.54 2.23 -2.36
N ILE A 159 -0.56 1.27 -3.29
CA ILE A 159 -1.36 1.35 -4.51
C ILE A 159 -2.37 0.21 -4.54
N VAL A 160 -3.62 0.51 -4.88
CA VAL A 160 -4.65 -0.47 -5.18
C VAL A 160 -5.12 -0.29 -6.62
N PHE A 161 -5.22 -1.38 -7.37
CA PHE A 161 -5.75 -1.43 -8.72
C PHE A 161 -7.15 -2.02 -8.70
N CYS A 162 -8.11 -1.32 -9.29
CA CYS A 162 -9.47 -1.83 -9.46
C CYS A 162 -10.06 -1.47 -10.83
N GLU A 163 -11.12 -2.17 -11.23
CA GLU A 163 -11.95 -1.75 -12.37
C GLU A 163 -12.71 -0.48 -11.98
N ALA A 164 -12.99 0.38 -12.97
CA ALA A 164 -13.76 1.60 -12.77
C ALA A 164 -15.24 1.29 -12.51
N ASN A 165 -15.54 0.93 -11.27
CA ASN A 165 -16.85 0.56 -10.77
C ASN A 165 -17.04 1.15 -9.36
N LYS A 166 -18.12 1.92 -9.16
CA LYS A 166 -18.45 2.54 -7.87
C LYS A 166 -18.61 1.50 -6.75
N GLU A 167 -19.24 0.36 -7.05
CA GLU A 167 -19.42 -0.70 -6.06
C GLU A 167 -18.08 -1.26 -5.57
N HIS A 168 -17.09 -1.45 -6.45
CA HIS A 168 -15.74 -1.86 -6.05
C HIS A 168 -15.09 -0.81 -5.14
N LEU A 169 -15.30 0.48 -5.41
CA LEU A 169 -14.78 1.55 -4.56
C LEU A 169 -15.47 1.60 -3.20
N THR A 170 -16.78 1.39 -3.12
CA THR A 170 -17.49 1.25 -1.84
C THR A 170 -16.88 0.12 -1.00
N HIS A 171 -16.64 -1.05 -1.61
CA HIS A 171 -15.99 -2.17 -0.92
C HIS A 171 -14.57 -1.82 -0.47
N LEU A 172 -13.79 -1.12 -1.30
CA LEU A 172 -12.46 -0.65 -0.93
C LEU A 172 -12.53 0.33 0.26
N SER A 173 -13.44 1.31 0.24
CA SER A 173 -13.66 2.25 1.34
C SER A 173 -13.96 1.53 2.65
N TRP A 174 -14.81 0.51 2.62
CA TRP A 174 -15.10 -0.29 3.81
C TRP A 174 -13.88 -1.07 4.31
N ILE A 175 -13.11 -1.70 3.41
CA ILE A 175 -11.89 -2.42 3.78
C ILE A 175 -10.90 -1.47 4.46
N LEU A 176 -10.68 -0.29 3.90
CA LEU A 176 -9.77 0.71 4.45
C LEU A 176 -10.25 1.24 5.81
N LEU A 177 -11.55 1.51 5.95
CA LEU A 177 -12.13 1.96 7.22
C LEU A 177 -11.96 0.91 8.33
N TRP A 178 -12.26 -0.36 8.04
CA TRP A 178 -12.09 -1.45 9.02
C TRP A 178 -10.62 -1.69 9.35
N PHE A 179 -9.74 -1.59 8.36
CA PHE A 179 -8.30 -1.68 8.58
C PHE A 179 -7.78 -0.54 9.45
N GLU A 180 -8.18 0.71 9.18
CA GLU A 180 -7.85 1.87 10.01
C GLU A 180 -8.31 1.68 11.45
N ALA A 181 -9.57 1.26 11.65
CA ALA A 181 -10.14 1.03 12.98
C ALA A 181 -9.38 -0.06 13.76
N ALA A 182 -8.94 -1.13 13.08
CA ALA A 182 -8.22 -2.23 13.69
C ALA A 182 -6.74 -1.91 13.97
N SER A 183 -6.06 -1.31 13.00
CA SER A 183 -4.61 -1.10 13.01
C SER A 183 -4.18 0.23 13.62
N GLY A 184 -5.06 1.23 13.64
CA GLY A 184 -4.72 2.62 13.96
C GLY A 184 -3.97 3.35 12.84
N LEU A 185 -3.77 2.72 11.68
CA LEU A 185 -3.16 3.31 10.50
C LEU A 185 -4.23 4.06 9.70
N ARG A 186 -4.23 5.38 9.86
CA ARG A 186 -5.21 6.25 9.21
C ARG A 186 -4.84 6.56 7.77
N ILE A 187 -5.81 6.48 6.87
CA ILE A 187 -5.60 6.88 5.47
C ILE A 187 -5.74 8.40 5.37
N ASN A 188 -4.73 9.06 4.81
CA ASN A 188 -4.77 10.47 4.49
C ASN A 188 -5.54 10.68 3.19
N LEU A 189 -6.84 10.86 3.30
CA LEU A 189 -7.73 11.07 2.15
C LEU A 189 -7.37 12.33 1.35
N ASP A 190 -6.87 13.37 2.03
CA ASP A 190 -6.45 14.63 1.38
C ASP A 190 -5.21 14.46 0.50
N LYS A 191 -4.35 13.47 0.78
CA LYS A 191 -3.16 13.16 -0.02
C LYS A 191 -3.35 11.96 -0.94
N SER A 192 -4.38 11.15 -0.69
CA SER A 192 -4.72 10.01 -1.51
C SER A 192 -5.35 10.47 -2.83
N GLU A 193 -5.13 9.68 -3.87
CA GLU A 193 -5.55 10.01 -5.24
C GLU A 193 -6.18 8.80 -5.93
N ILE A 194 -7.28 9.02 -6.64
CA ILE A 194 -7.80 8.10 -7.66
C ILE A 194 -7.38 8.60 -9.03
N ILE A 195 -6.74 7.73 -9.81
CA ILE A 195 -6.23 8.07 -11.13
C ILE A 195 -6.96 7.18 -12.15
N PRO A 196 -7.73 7.77 -13.08
CA PRO A 196 -8.40 7.00 -14.12
C PRO A 196 -7.38 6.46 -15.12
N VAL A 197 -7.61 5.23 -15.59
CA VAL A 197 -6.83 4.63 -16.67
C VAL A 197 -7.76 4.19 -17.80
N GLY A 198 -7.57 4.81 -18.97
CA GLY A 198 -8.53 4.77 -20.06
C GLY A 198 -9.61 5.84 -19.92
N VAL A 199 -10.69 5.71 -20.69
CA VAL A 199 -11.82 6.65 -20.67
C VAL A 199 -12.78 6.24 -19.54
N VAL A 200 -12.60 6.80 -18.35
CA VAL A 200 -13.51 6.63 -17.20
C VAL A 200 -14.48 7.80 -17.19
N GLU A 201 -15.78 7.50 -17.18
CA GLU A 201 -16.83 8.51 -16.96
C GLU A 201 -17.07 8.62 -15.45
N GLU A 202 -17.51 9.79 -14.97
CA GLU A 202 -17.88 10.01 -13.56
C GLU A 202 -16.72 9.79 -12.57
N ILE A 203 -15.49 10.16 -12.95
CA ILE A 203 -14.30 9.99 -12.08
C ILE A 203 -14.41 10.81 -10.80
N GLU A 204 -15.06 11.98 -10.84
CA GLU A 204 -15.30 12.83 -9.68
C GLU A 204 -16.23 12.15 -8.66
N GLU A 205 -17.24 11.43 -9.13
CA GLU A 205 -18.14 10.68 -8.25
C GLU A 205 -17.43 9.47 -7.63
N MET A 206 -16.58 8.80 -8.42
CA MET A 206 -15.71 7.72 -7.93
C MET A 206 -14.71 8.21 -6.89
N ALA A 207 -14.12 9.40 -7.09
CA ALA A 207 -13.26 10.05 -6.11
C ALA A 207 -14.00 10.33 -4.80
N MET A 208 -15.23 10.84 -4.88
CA MET A 208 -16.07 11.09 -3.70
C MET A 208 -16.42 9.81 -2.94
N GLU A 209 -16.67 8.69 -3.63
CA GLU A 209 -16.96 7.40 -2.99
C GLU A 209 -15.80 6.89 -2.11
N LEU A 210 -14.57 7.11 -2.56
CA LEU A 210 -13.36 6.80 -1.78
C LEU A 210 -12.97 7.93 -0.82
N GLY A 211 -13.51 9.13 -1.03
CA GLY A 211 -13.18 10.35 -0.28
C GLY A 211 -11.84 10.97 -0.65
N CYS A 212 -11.28 10.66 -1.82
CA CYS A 212 -9.93 11.06 -2.22
C CYS A 212 -9.94 12.08 -3.37
N ARG A 213 -8.76 12.59 -3.77
CA ARG A 213 -8.64 13.53 -4.88
C ARG A 213 -8.59 12.82 -6.24
N VAL A 214 -9.02 13.48 -7.30
CA VAL A 214 -8.75 13.00 -8.67
C VAL A 214 -7.31 13.36 -9.05
N GLY A 215 -6.51 12.36 -9.39
CA GLY A 215 -5.17 12.52 -9.94
C GLY A 215 -5.12 12.21 -11.44
N SER A 216 -3.93 12.29 -12.03
CA SER A 216 -3.72 12.04 -13.47
C SER A 216 -2.39 11.33 -13.73
N LEU A 217 -2.27 10.73 -14.92
CA LEU A 217 -1.01 10.20 -15.43
C LEU A 217 -0.29 11.25 -16.33
N PRO A 218 1.05 11.29 -16.34
CA PRO A 218 1.95 10.47 -15.54
C PRO A 218 2.04 10.92 -14.07
N SER A 219 2.12 9.96 -13.15
CA SER A 219 2.28 10.20 -11.71
C SER A 219 3.60 9.57 -11.22
N HIS A 220 3.97 9.73 -9.96
CA HIS A 220 5.18 9.11 -9.40
C HIS A 220 4.83 8.11 -8.30
N TYR A 221 5.54 6.98 -8.29
CA TYR A 221 5.53 5.98 -7.21
C TYR A 221 6.95 5.53 -6.96
N LEU A 222 7.45 5.71 -5.73
CA LEU A 222 8.85 5.39 -5.36
C LEU A 222 9.90 6.06 -6.26
N GLY A 223 9.63 7.30 -6.69
CA GLY A 223 10.49 8.03 -7.63
C GLY A 223 10.45 7.53 -9.08
N LEU A 224 9.62 6.52 -9.40
CA LEU A 224 9.44 6.00 -10.74
C LEU A 224 8.16 6.56 -11.38
N PRO A 225 8.19 6.94 -12.67
CA PRO A 225 7.01 7.44 -13.34
C PRO A 225 6.00 6.32 -13.63
N LEU A 226 4.75 6.56 -13.22
CA LEU A 226 3.55 5.83 -13.57
C LEU A 226 3.04 6.32 -14.92
N GLY A 227 2.85 5.44 -15.90
CA GLY A 227 2.21 5.80 -17.18
C GLY A 227 3.07 6.60 -18.17
N ALA A 228 4.38 6.77 -17.94
CA ALA A 228 5.26 7.44 -18.91
C ALA A 228 5.56 6.55 -20.14
N PRO A 229 5.54 7.10 -21.38
CA PRO A 229 5.91 6.36 -22.58
C PRO A 229 7.42 6.06 -22.63
N HIS A 230 7.79 4.90 -23.19
CA HIS A 230 9.17 4.35 -23.25
C HIS A 230 10.16 5.15 -24.14
N LYS A 231 9.88 6.41 -24.47
CA LYS A 231 10.80 7.25 -25.25
C LYS A 231 10.94 8.62 -24.59
N ALA A 232 11.55 8.63 -23.41
CA ALA A 232 12.38 9.75 -23.01
C ALA A 232 13.81 9.20 -23.00
N SER A 233 14.51 9.36 -24.14
CA SER A 233 15.97 9.37 -24.11
C SER A 233 16.37 10.44 -23.10
N SER A 234 17.11 10.02 -22.08
CA SER A 234 17.80 10.91 -21.15
C SER A 234 18.49 12.02 -21.95
N VAL A 235 18.13 13.27 -21.68
CA VAL A 235 18.94 14.44 -22.04
C VAL A 235 19.78 14.78 -20.82
#